data_AF-X1LX09-F1
#
_entry.id   AF-X1LX09-F1
#
_cell.length_a   1.000
_cell.length_b   1.000
_cell.length_c   1.000
_cell.angle_alpha   90.00
_cell.angle_beta   90.00
_cell.angle_gamma   90.00
#
_symmetry.space_group_name_H-M   'P 1'
#
loop_
_entity.id
_entity.type
_entity.pdbx_description
1 polymer ?
#
loop_
_entity_poly.entity_id
_entity_poly.type
_entity_poly.pdbx_seq_one_letter_code
_entity_poly.pdbx_strand_id
1 'polypeptide(L)'
;MIKKRSKESYYGNTPEARKRQRANLIGGDKDRRRKIQGARYACWWELSTLKDKQSIFEAHENKRSYEDIPKEELKGRDYLNSWWGELALESRISIYKEAISGLTKESRSEIYKDMEECLKKKLEKGI
;
A
#
# COMPACT_ATOMS: atom_id res chain seq x y z
N MET A 1 -44.60 34.25 8.07
CA MET A 1 -43.19 34.39 7.66
C MET A 1 -42.56 33.01 7.50
N ILE A 2 -42.33 32.56 6.28
CA ILE A 2 -41.67 31.28 6.00
C ILE A 2 -40.16 31.54 6.11
N LYS A 3 -39.49 30.94 7.11
CA LYS A 3 -38.03 30.95 7.23
C LYS A 3 -37.43 30.25 6.01
N LYS A 4 -37.04 31.02 4.99
CA LYS A 4 -36.25 30.53 3.86
C LYS A 4 -34.89 30.08 4.41
N ARG A 5 -34.69 28.77 4.53
CA ARG A 5 -33.37 28.19 4.82
C ARG A 5 -32.45 28.57 3.67
N SER A 6 -31.30 29.18 3.97
CA SER A 6 -30.30 29.55 2.97
C SER A 6 -29.86 28.30 2.21
N LYS A 7 -29.67 28.48 0.90
CA LYS A 7 -29.30 27.46 -0.09
C LYS A 7 -27.84 26.98 0.07
N GLU A 8 -27.30 27.00 1.29
CA GLU A 8 -25.92 26.61 1.61
C GLU A 8 -25.81 25.13 2.02
N SER A 9 -26.93 24.42 2.18
CA SER A 9 -26.90 22.98 2.46
C SER A 9 -26.49 22.10 1.26
N TYR A 10 -26.13 22.71 0.12
CA TYR A 10 -25.70 22.00 -1.10
C TYR A 10 -24.17 22.06 -1.34
N TYR A 11 -23.36 22.45 -0.36
CA TYR A 11 -21.89 22.38 -0.46
C TYR A 11 -21.29 21.05 0.02
N GLY A 12 -22.11 20.05 0.32
CA GLY A 12 -21.65 18.70 0.73
C GLY A 12 -21.15 17.82 -0.43
N ASN A 13 -21.22 18.28 -1.68
CA ASN A 13 -21.04 17.43 -2.86
C ASN A 13 -19.93 17.88 -3.84
N THR A 14 -19.08 18.83 -3.45
CA THR A 14 -17.90 19.13 -4.27
C THR A 14 -16.88 17.99 -4.19
N PRO A 15 -16.05 17.78 -5.22
CA PRO A 15 -14.96 16.82 -5.16
C PRO A 15 -14.05 17.04 -3.95
N GLU A 16 -13.79 18.31 -3.57
CA GLU A 16 -13.01 18.63 -2.37
C GLU A 16 -13.74 18.27 -1.07
N ALA A 17 -15.04 18.53 -0.97
CA ALA A 17 -15.84 18.17 0.21
C ALA A 17 -15.92 16.65 0.37
N ARG A 18 -16.10 15.90 -0.72
CA ARG A 18 -16.04 14.44 -0.73
C ARG A 18 -14.64 13.92 -0.38
N LYS A 19 -13.58 14.58 -0.86
CA LYS A 19 -12.19 14.24 -0.52
C LYS A 19 -11.91 14.49 0.97
N ARG A 20 -12.40 15.59 1.54
CA ARG A 20 -12.31 15.90 2.97
C ARG A 20 -13.17 14.98 3.82
N GLN A 21 -14.39 14.64 3.39
CA GLN A 21 -15.25 13.67 4.08
C GLN A 21 -14.65 12.26 4.06
N ARG A 22 -14.14 11.79 2.90
CA ARG A 22 -13.38 10.53 2.81
C ARG A 22 -12.13 10.55 3.68
N ALA A 23 -11.44 11.69 3.74
CA ALA A 23 -10.34 11.88 4.67
C ALA A 23 -10.83 11.86 6.13
N ASN A 24 -12.01 12.36 6.46
CA ASN A 24 -12.51 12.39 7.84
C ASN A 24 -13.16 11.06 8.29
N LEU A 25 -13.57 10.19 7.37
CA LEU A 25 -14.19 8.89 7.65
C LEU A 25 -13.20 7.84 8.19
N ILE A 26 -11.89 8.03 8.02
CA ILE A 26 -10.87 7.21 8.66
C ILE A 26 -10.40 7.97 9.91
N GLY A 27 -11.05 7.74 11.06
CA GLY A 27 -10.71 8.41 12.32
C GLY A 27 -9.24 8.17 12.71
N GLY A 28 -8.44 9.23 12.77
CA GLY A 28 -7.04 9.17 13.19
C GLY A 28 -6.18 10.30 12.63
N ASP A 29 -5.21 10.73 13.42
CA ASP A 29 -4.15 11.68 13.06
C ASP A 29 -3.44 11.30 11.75
N LYS A 30 -2.96 12.30 11.00
CA LYS A 30 -2.26 12.13 9.71
C LYS A 30 -1.10 11.15 9.85
N ASP A 31 -0.37 11.24 10.96
CA ASP A 31 0.76 10.37 11.27
C ASP A 31 0.32 8.94 11.53
N ARG A 32 -0.78 8.74 12.25
CA ARG A 32 -1.38 7.42 12.47
C ARG A 32 -1.77 6.77 11.15
N ARG A 33 -2.38 7.52 10.22
CA ARG A 33 -2.73 6.99 8.89
C ARG A 33 -1.50 6.61 8.09
N ARG A 34 -0.44 7.44 8.13
CA ARG A 34 0.82 7.16 7.45
C ARG A 34 1.48 5.90 8.00
N LYS A 35 1.47 5.71 9.33
CA LYS A 35 1.93 4.48 10.01
C LYS A 35 1.14 3.24 9.57
N ILE A 36 -0.19 3.31 9.61
CA ILE A 36 -1.06 2.21 9.16
C ILE A 36 -0.79 1.85 7.70
N GLN A 37 -0.64 2.86 6.85
CA GLN A 37 -0.35 2.68 5.43
C GLN A 37 1.03 2.03 5.23
N GLY A 38 2.07 2.51 5.93
CA GLY A 38 3.39 1.90 5.90
C GLY A 38 3.38 0.44 6.37
N ALA A 39 2.66 0.15 7.45
CA ALA A 39 2.53 -1.21 7.96
C ALA A 39 1.79 -2.15 7.00
N ARG A 40 0.77 -1.65 6.29
CA ARG A 40 0.06 -2.41 5.25
C ARG A 40 1.01 -2.86 4.14
N TYR A 41 1.87 -1.97 3.65
CA TYR A 41 2.85 -2.35 2.62
C TYR A 41 4.02 -3.18 3.17
N ALA A 42 4.37 -3.01 4.44
CA ALA A 42 5.29 -3.93 5.11
C ALA A 42 4.71 -5.35 5.19
N CYS A 43 3.42 -5.49 5.51
CA CYS A 43 2.72 -6.79 5.51
C CYS A 43 2.75 -7.45 4.13
N TRP A 44 2.45 -6.70 3.06
CA TRP A 44 2.55 -7.25 1.70
C TRP A 44 3.95 -7.80 1.40
N TRP A 45 4.98 -7.02 1.73
CA TRP A 45 6.36 -7.44 1.52
C TRP A 45 6.73 -8.66 2.37
N GLU A 46 6.32 -8.71 3.64
CA GLU A 46 6.57 -9.85 4.53
C GLU A 46 5.94 -11.14 4.00
N LEU A 47 4.73 -11.04 3.43
CA LEU A 47 3.99 -12.16 2.87
C LEU A 47 4.49 -12.61 1.48
N SER A 48 5.22 -11.74 0.78
CA SER A 48 5.72 -12.03 -0.58
C SER A 48 6.80 -13.11 -0.56
N THR A 49 6.81 -13.96 -1.58
CA THR A 49 7.84 -15.01 -1.70
C THR A 49 9.21 -14.42 -2.02
N LEU A 50 10.30 -15.17 -1.77
CA LEU A 50 11.64 -14.70 -2.12
C LEU A 50 11.77 -14.42 -3.63
N LYS A 51 11.18 -15.27 -4.47
CA LYS A 51 11.17 -15.08 -5.92
C LYS A 51 10.48 -13.79 -6.32
N ASP A 52 9.32 -13.49 -5.72
CA ASP A 52 8.59 -12.25 -6.01
C ASP A 52 9.41 -11.04 -5.58
N LYS A 53 10.02 -11.08 -4.39
CA LYS A 53 10.90 -10.00 -3.90
C LYS A 53 12.07 -9.73 -4.84
N GLN A 54 12.72 -10.80 -5.31
CA GLN A 54 13.81 -10.71 -6.28
C GLN A 54 13.32 -10.11 -7.60
N SER A 55 12.21 -10.62 -8.14
CA SER A 55 11.61 -10.10 -9.38
C SER A 55 11.26 -8.61 -9.27
N ILE A 56 10.64 -8.20 -8.16
CA ILE A 56 10.27 -6.81 -7.90
C ILE A 56 11.50 -5.92 -7.80
N PHE A 57 12.53 -6.33 -7.05
CA PHE A 57 13.77 -5.57 -6.92
C PHE A 57 14.44 -5.35 -8.28
N GLU A 58 14.53 -6.41 -9.08
CA GLU A 58 15.22 -6.37 -10.36
C GLU A 58 14.46 -5.57 -11.42
N ALA A 59 13.13 -5.67 -11.43
CA ALA A 59 12.28 -4.84 -12.28
C ALA A 59 12.37 -3.35 -11.89
N HIS A 60 12.45 -3.03 -10.60
CA HIS A 60 12.46 -1.66 -10.12
C HIS A 60 13.84 -0.98 -10.21
N GLU A 61 14.88 -1.60 -9.65
CA GLU A 61 16.22 -1.01 -9.57
C GLU A 61 16.99 -1.19 -10.88
N ASN A 62 16.91 -2.37 -11.47
CA ASN A 62 17.75 -2.75 -12.61
C ASN A 62 16.99 -2.78 -13.94
N LYS A 63 15.66 -2.61 -13.92
CA LYS A 63 14.77 -2.60 -15.10
C LYS A 63 14.92 -3.86 -15.97
N ARG A 64 15.17 -5.01 -15.34
CA ARG A 64 15.36 -6.31 -16.00
C ARG A 64 14.42 -7.37 -15.43
N SER A 65 14.14 -8.42 -16.20
CA SER A 65 13.29 -9.52 -15.73
C SER A 65 14.06 -10.46 -14.83
N TYR A 66 13.35 -11.13 -13.92
CA TYR A 66 13.92 -12.16 -13.04
C TYR A 66 14.56 -13.31 -13.85
N GLU A 67 13.97 -13.69 -14.99
CA GLU A 67 14.47 -14.80 -15.80
C GLU A 67 15.83 -14.53 -16.44
N ASP A 68 16.20 -13.26 -16.63
CA ASP A 68 17.44 -12.86 -17.30
C ASP A 68 18.66 -12.88 -16.37
N ILE A 69 18.47 -13.25 -15.10
CA ILE A 69 19.46 -13.03 -14.04
C ILE A 69 20.11 -14.34 -13.63
N PRO A 70 21.45 -14.43 -13.67
CA PRO A 70 22.18 -15.56 -13.11
C PRO A 70 21.81 -15.76 -11.63
N LYS A 71 21.62 -17.01 -11.20
CA LYS A 71 21.20 -17.31 -9.82
C LYS A 71 22.16 -16.77 -8.78
N GLU A 72 23.44 -16.68 -9.14
CA GLU A 72 24.55 -16.16 -8.33
C GLU A 72 24.44 -14.65 -8.08
N GLU A 73 23.77 -13.90 -8.96
CA GLU A 73 23.55 -12.46 -8.80
C GLU A 73 22.32 -12.12 -7.95
N LEU A 74 21.38 -13.06 -7.82
CA LEU A 74 20.12 -12.85 -7.13
C LEU A 74 20.33 -12.50 -5.66
N LYS A 75 19.77 -11.37 -5.25
CA LYS A 75 19.90 -10.89 -3.87
C LYS A 75 19.17 -11.80 -2.89
N GLY A 76 19.80 -12.00 -1.73
CA GLY A 76 19.23 -12.76 -0.63
C GLY A 76 18.11 -12.00 0.09
N ARG A 77 17.35 -12.72 0.93
CA ARG A 77 16.20 -12.19 1.66
C ARG A 77 16.55 -10.96 2.51
N ASP A 78 17.67 -10.99 3.23
CA ASP A 78 18.02 -9.93 4.18
C ASP A 78 18.37 -8.63 3.46
N TYR A 79 19.12 -8.71 2.36
CA TYR A 79 19.40 -7.57 1.49
C TYR A 79 18.11 -6.94 0.97
N LEU A 80 17.19 -7.77 0.45
CA LEU A 80 15.92 -7.33 -0.10
C LEU A 80 15.01 -6.69 0.97
N ASN A 81 15.01 -7.23 2.19
CA ASN A 81 14.29 -6.64 3.30
C ASN A 81 14.88 -5.29 3.74
N SER A 82 16.21 -5.14 3.73
CA SER A 82 16.87 -3.85 4.01
C SER A 82 16.50 -2.81 2.96
N TRP A 83 16.66 -3.16 1.68
CA TRP A 83 16.28 -2.31 0.55
C TRP A 83 14.83 -1.83 0.68
N TRP A 84 13.88 -2.76 0.88
CA TRP A 84 12.47 -2.40 1.07
C TRP A 84 12.26 -1.47 2.27
N GLY A 85 12.97 -1.73 3.38
CA GLY A 85 12.92 -0.94 4.61
C GLY A 85 13.45 0.48 4.47
N GLU A 86 14.37 0.73 3.54
CA GLU A 86 14.96 2.05 3.26
C GLU A 86 14.12 2.89 2.29
N LEU A 87 13.26 2.26 1.48
CA LEU A 87 12.39 2.97 0.54
C LEU A 87 11.42 3.92 1.25
N ALA A 88 11.20 5.10 0.65
CA ALA A 88 10.12 5.98 1.03
C ALA A 88 8.75 5.29 0.86
N LEU A 89 7.77 5.68 1.68
CA LEU A 89 6.41 5.12 1.63
C LEU A 89 5.79 5.26 0.23
N GLU A 90 6.02 6.40 -0.41
CA GLU A 90 5.55 6.72 -1.76
C GLU A 90 6.10 5.73 -2.80
N SER A 91 7.40 5.38 -2.72
CA SER A 91 8.02 4.39 -3.59
C SER A 91 7.43 3.00 -3.37
N ARG A 92 7.25 2.58 -2.11
CA ARG A 92 6.61 1.29 -1.78
C ARG A 92 5.19 1.20 -2.35
N ILE A 93 4.43 2.29 -2.29
CA ILE A 93 3.08 2.37 -2.87
C ILE A 93 3.15 2.19 -4.39
N SER A 94 4.09 2.83 -5.07
CA SER A 94 4.23 2.73 -6.53
C SER A 94 4.57 1.31 -6.95
N ILE A 95 5.61 0.73 -6.35
CA ILE A 95 6.06 -0.64 -6.60
C ILE A 95 4.93 -1.64 -6.37
N TYR A 96 4.23 -1.50 -5.24
CA TYR A 96 3.08 -2.35 -4.94
C TYR A 96 2.04 -2.31 -6.06
N LYS A 97 1.62 -1.10 -6.46
CA LYS A 97 0.58 -0.92 -7.49
C LYS A 97 0.98 -1.53 -8.82
N GLU A 98 2.23 -1.36 -9.22
CA GLU A 98 2.77 -1.96 -10.43
C GLU A 98 2.76 -3.49 -10.33
N ALA A 99 3.29 -4.05 -9.24
CA ALA A 99 3.35 -5.49 -9.02
C ALA A 99 1.96 -6.16 -9.03
N ILE A 100 0.95 -5.53 -8.41
CA ILE A 100 -0.41 -6.11 -8.39
C ILE A 100 -1.23 -5.80 -9.65
N SER A 101 -0.79 -4.88 -10.52
CA SER A 101 -1.58 -4.43 -11.67
C SER A 101 -1.83 -5.53 -12.69
N GLY A 102 -0.86 -6.43 -12.87
CA GLY A 102 -0.95 -7.58 -13.78
C GLY A 102 -1.76 -8.76 -13.23
N LEU A 103 -2.20 -8.70 -11.96
CA LEU A 103 -2.89 -9.81 -11.32
C LEU A 103 -4.39 -9.82 -11.59
N THR A 104 -4.96 -11.03 -11.60
CA THR A 104 -6.41 -11.20 -11.69
C THR A 104 -7.12 -10.56 -10.50
N LYS A 105 -8.42 -10.31 -10.64
CA LYS A 105 -9.22 -9.75 -9.54
C LYS A 105 -9.25 -10.69 -8.33
N GLU A 106 -9.26 -11.99 -8.57
CA GLU A 106 -9.29 -13.03 -7.53
C GLU A 106 -7.98 -13.04 -6.74
N SER A 107 -6.83 -13.12 -7.41
CA SER A 107 -5.52 -13.10 -6.75
C SER A 107 -5.29 -11.81 -5.97
N ARG A 108 -5.73 -10.65 -6.52
CA ARG A 108 -5.69 -9.39 -5.77
C ARG A 108 -6.52 -9.44 -4.50
N SER A 109 -7.71 -10.04 -4.56
CA SER A 109 -8.61 -10.18 -3.40
C SER A 109 -7.98 -11.01 -2.29
N GLU A 110 -7.31 -12.12 -2.64
CA GLU A 110 -6.58 -12.96 -1.68
C GLU A 110 -5.44 -12.19 -1.02
N ILE A 111 -4.60 -11.52 -1.82
CA ILE A 111 -3.51 -10.67 -1.30
C ILE A 111 -4.07 -9.61 -0.34
N TYR A 112 -5.19 -8.96 -0.68
CA TYR A 112 -5.81 -7.97 0.21
C TYR A 112 -6.28 -8.58 1.53
N LYS A 113 -6.85 -9.78 1.52
CA LYS A 113 -7.27 -10.47 2.74
C LYS A 113 -6.07 -10.78 3.64
N ASP A 114 -5.01 -11.34 3.07
CA ASP A 114 -3.80 -11.69 3.83
C ASP A 114 -3.13 -10.44 4.41
N MET A 115 -3.05 -9.36 3.61
CA MET A 115 -2.55 -8.06 4.08
C MET A 115 -3.40 -7.48 5.21
N GLU A 116 -4.72 -7.60 5.16
CA GLU A 116 -5.61 -7.14 6.22
C GLU A 116 -5.47 -7.97 7.49
N GLU A 117 -5.33 -9.28 7.39
CA GLU A 117 -5.09 -10.14 8.55
C GLU A 117 -3.74 -9.81 9.21
N CYS A 118 -2.69 -9.65 8.42
CA CYS A 118 -1.39 -9.21 8.91
C CYS A 118 -1.48 -7.84 9.58
N LEU A 119 -2.17 -6.88 8.95
CA LEU A 119 -2.32 -5.53 9.50
C LEU A 119 -3.08 -5.54 10.82
N LYS A 120 -4.16 -6.34 10.96
CA LYS A 120 -4.90 -6.49 12.21
C LYS A 120 -4.00 -7.00 13.34
N LYS A 121 -3.23 -8.07 13.09
CA LYS A 121 -2.28 -8.62 14.06
C LYS A 121 -1.24 -7.58 14.48
N LYS A 122 -0.76 -6.77 13.54
CA LYS A 122 0.16 -5.68 13.85
C LYS A 122 -0.53 -4.60 14.70
N LEU A 123 -1.76 -4.18 14.37
CA LEU A 123 -2.53 -3.19 15.13
C LEU A 123 -2.84 -3.63 16.57
N GLU A 124 -3.16 -4.90 16.77
CA GLU A 124 -3.36 -5.50 18.10
C GLU A 124 -2.06 -5.51 18.92
N LYS A 125 -0.93 -5.78 18.27
CA LYS A 125 0.41 -5.66 18.87
C LYS A 125 0.88 -4.21 19.05
N GLY A 126 0.08 -3.24 18.59
CA GLY A 126 0.35 -1.82 18.72
C GLY A 126 1.44 -1.31 17.79
N ILE A 127 1.35 -1.61 16.48
CA ILE A 127 2.25 -1.09 15.40
C ILE A 127 2.93 0.23 15.76
#